data_AF-A0A4Q4KLD7-F1
#
_entry.id   AF-A0A4Q4KLD7-F1
#
_cell.length_a   1.000
_cell.length_b   1.000
_cell.length_c   1.000
_cell.angle_alpha   90.00
_cell.angle_beta   90.00
_cell.angle_gamma   90.00
#
_symmetry.space_group_name_H-M   'P 1'
#
loop_
_entity.id
_entity.type
_entity.pdbx_description
1 polymer ?
#
loop_
_entity_poly.entity_id
_entity_poly.type
_entity_poly.pdbx_seq_one_letter_code
_entity_poly.pdbx_strand_id
1 'polypeptide(L)'
;MKETQFINQNKNKWNKFEKHLASSSTDPEEIRELYTELNNDLSYAQTFYEKRTVRAYLNYLAQSVHRQLYKQKKEPFSAVWKAWTIELPLEIYRARKNLLFALILFVIYAAIGAFSTHQDIDFAKTILGTGYVNLTEENIAAGNPLGIYGDSSQGTMFVQITLNNIKVALLCFFGGILFSLGTHVILFNNAVMVGVFQYFFKVKGLLLTSFLTIWIHGAFEISAIVIASGAGFTLGHGLLFPGSYTRLQALQMSGMRGIRIMLSLIPIFVIAGFLESYVTRNYQVLPDWSKWMIVIFSFAMILFYYVVYPILVARKYPEKVHATPQTTAFEKVKFEPFKIRKNLEIFRESFQLYSIKFIFFWKGIMRSAVPMISALLIYQFFMHYSDLTSSYSVDWKAQLSILFGNSWSETYNGISDTLISILWILPIVFIALSLFFSFYSKEEIFKMPSFVSYVSKRFLKMLLAVLPLYFLMIVLPFYILIPMIFLFPFFILGLPSAGLEEKSSIKSVFKLASQKWSASLIILIVLSLTTFFFAQPFAFVISGMGDLLDWFTDFLLPIFAEISSDPIVWVNVIRQIVYVLFMILLLPLFFIAFTLLFYSAKEENEALGLKSEFQKFGKRSRIKETIVDFE
;
A
#
# COMPACT_ATOMS: atom_id res chain seq x y z
N MET A 1 53.11 -24.25 -1.41
CA MET A 1 53.93 -23.54 -0.42
C MET A 1 53.87 -24.28 0.91
N LYS A 2 54.96 -24.37 1.69
CA LYS A 2 54.91 -24.95 3.05
C LYS A 2 54.19 -23.98 4.00
N GLU A 3 53.44 -24.51 4.97
CA GLU A 3 52.67 -23.71 5.95
C GLU A 3 53.52 -22.63 6.65
N THR A 4 54.75 -22.97 7.03
CA THR A 4 55.69 -22.03 7.67
C THR A 4 56.08 -20.86 6.77
N GLN A 5 56.22 -21.09 5.47
CA GLN A 5 56.49 -20.03 4.48
C GLN A 5 55.27 -19.14 4.27
N PHE A 6 54.08 -19.73 4.21
CA PHE A 6 52.80 -19.01 4.12
C PHE A 6 52.59 -18.08 5.33
N ILE A 7 52.86 -18.59 6.54
CA ILE A 7 52.77 -17.80 7.77
C ILE A 7 53.81 -16.67 7.74
N ASN A 8 55.07 -16.95 7.44
CA ASN A 8 56.12 -15.92 7.44
C ASN A 8 55.85 -14.80 6.43
N GLN A 9 55.27 -15.12 5.27
CA GLN A 9 54.91 -14.13 4.26
C GLN A 9 53.77 -13.20 4.72
N ASN A 10 52.76 -13.75 5.41
CA ASN A 10 51.52 -13.02 5.71
C ASN A 10 51.39 -12.54 7.18
N LYS A 11 52.27 -12.96 8.09
CA LYS A 11 52.21 -12.62 9.51
C LYS A 11 52.25 -11.11 9.77
N ASN A 12 53.06 -10.37 9.04
CA ASN A 12 53.15 -8.91 9.18
C ASN A 12 51.84 -8.22 8.82
N LYS A 13 51.16 -8.73 7.79
CA LYS A 13 49.83 -8.30 7.38
C LYS A 13 48.82 -8.63 8.47
N TRP A 14 48.73 -9.88 8.94
CA TRP A 14 47.78 -10.26 10.00
C TRP A 14 47.99 -9.48 11.31
N ASN A 15 49.23 -9.18 11.68
CA ASN A 15 49.53 -8.33 12.84
C ASN A 15 49.06 -6.88 12.67
N LYS A 16 49.13 -6.32 11.45
CA LYS A 16 48.54 -4.99 11.18
C LYS A 16 47.03 -5.03 11.40
N PHE A 17 46.36 -6.09 10.97
CA PHE A 17 44.91 -6.27 11.15
C PHE A 17 44.52 -6.35 12.63
N GLU A 18 45.23 -7.13 13.44
CA GLU A 18 44.95 -7.24 14.87
C GLU A 18 45.08 -5.89 15.58
N LYS A 19 46.10 -5.10 15.20
CA LYS A 19 46.26 -3.73 15.71
C LYS A 19 45.10 -2.81 15.30
N HIS A 20 44.60 -2.95 14.06
CA HIS A 20 43.48 -2.15 13.56
C HIS A 20 42.15 -2.56 14.20
N LEU A 21 41.97 -3.84 14.51
CA LEU A 21 40.84 -4.36 15.29
C LEU A 21 40.81 -3.77 16.71
N ALA A 22 41.98 -3.51 17.30
CA ALA A 22 42.10 -2.92 18.64
C ALA A 22 41.87 -1.39 18.66
N SER A 23 42.04 -0.70 17.52
CA SER A 23 41.85 0.75 17.42
C SER A 23 40.45 1.13 16.92
N SER A 24 39.77 2.01 17.64
CA SER A 24 38.38 2.42 17.36
C SER A 24 38.19 3.38 16.17
N SER A 25 39.25 3.76 15.44
CA SER A 25 39.28 4.96 14.58
C SER A 25 39.93 4.73 13.22
N THR A 26 39.44 3.77 12.44
CA THR A 26 40.05 3.39 11.15
C THR A 26 39.12 3.73 9.97
N ASP A 27 39.71 4.09 8.82
CA ASP A 27 39.02 4.33 7.55
C ASP A 27 38.25 3.07 7.08
N PRO A 28 36.93 3.15 6.81
CA PRO A 28 36.13 2.04 6.32
C PRO A 28 36.65 1.36 5.04
N GLU A 29 37.31 2.10 4.16
CA GLU A 29 37.83 1.56 2.90
C GLU A 29 39.04 0.65 3.15
N GLU A 30 39.95 1.08 4.04
CA GLU A 30 41.12 0.32 4.45
C GLU A 30 40.72 -1.00 5.14
N ILE A 31 39.70 -0.99 6.01
CA ILE A 31 39.17 -2.23 6.62
C ILE A 31 38.61 -3.18 5.55
N ARG A 32 38.01 -2.67 4.47
CA ARG A 32 37.39 -3.49 3.40
C ARG A 32 38.45 -4.16 2.52
N GLU A 33 39.51 -3.44 2.16
CA GLU A 33 40.66 -4.00 1.43
C GLU A 33 41.33 -5.09 2.25
N LEU A 34 41.62 -4.77 3.52
CA LEU A 34 42.17 -5.71 4.49
C LEU A 34 41.24 -6.94 4.60
N TYR A 35 39.93 -6.78 4.83
CA TYR A 35 39.01 -7.93 4.91
C TYR A 35 39.01 -8.83 3.67
N THR A 36 39.07 -8.25 2.47
CA THR A 36 39.16 -8.98 1.20
C THR A 36 40.43 -9.82 1.15
N GLU A 37 41.55 -9.19 1.48
CA GLU A 37 42.85 -9.82 1.57
C GLU A 37 42.93 -10.95 2.61
N LEU A 38 42.24 -10.83 3.74
CA LEU A 38 42.17 -11.85 4.78
C LEU A 38 41.33 -13.05 4.36
N ASN A 39 40.23 -12.81 3.64
CA ASN A 39 39.41 -13.89 3.08
C ASN A 39 40.17 -14.68 2.02
N ASN A 40 40.99 -14.02 1.19
CA ASN A 40 41.85 -14.72 0.24
C ASN A 40 42.83 -15.67 0.96
N ASP A 41 43.47 -15.20 2.04
CA ASP A 41 44.36 -16.03 2.86
C ASP A 41 43.62 -17.18 3.56
N LEU A 42 42.40 -16.93 4.05
CA LEU A 42 41.54 -17.93 4.66
C LEU A 42 41.11 -19.00 3.64
N SER A 43 40.71 -18.62 2.44
CA SER A 43 40.35 -19.55 1.36
C SER A 43 41.56 -20.41 0.97
N TYR A 44 42.75 -19.81 0.85
CA TYR A 44 43.98 -20.57 0.61
C TYR A 44 44.26 -21.58 1.73
N ALA A 45 44.12 -21.15 2.99
CA ALA A 45 44.31 -22.03 4.15
C ALA A 45 43.24 -23.13 4.27
N GLN A 46 42.01 -22.88 3.83
CA GLN A 46 40.96 -23.90 3.75
C GLN A 46 41.28 -24.98 2.72
N THR A 47 41.85 -24.61 1.57
CA THR A 47 42.21 -25.56 0.51
C THR A 47 43.47 -26.38 0.83
N PHE A 48 44.51 -25.74 1.35
CA PHE A 48 45.83 -26.37 1.49
C PHE A 48 46.20 -26.77 2.92
N TYR A 49 45.53 -26.21 3.95
CA TYR A 49 45.87 -26.39 5.37
C TYR A 49 44.64 -26.71 6.23
N GLU A 50 43.73 -27.56 5.71
CA GLU A 50 42.41 -27.85 6.28
C GLU A 50 42.44 -28.21 7.79
N LYS A 51 43.41 -29.01 8.23
CA LYS A 51 43.52 -29.50 9.63
C LYS A 51 44.51 -28.72 10.50
N ARG A 52 44.89 -27.50 10.09
CA ARG A 52 45.91 -26.69 10.79
C ARG A 52 45.33 -25.52 11.58
N THR A 53 46.08 -25.07 12.57
CA THR A 53 45.72 -23.96 13.47
C THR A 53 45.66 -22.61 12.75
N VAL A 54 46.46 -22.42 11.69
CA VAL A 54 46.44 -21.19 10.88
C VAL A 54 45.06 -20.92 10.26
N ARG A 55 44.34 -21.96 9.83
CA ARG A 55 42.96 -21.84 9.33
C ARG A 55 42.03 -21.34 10.43
N ALA A 56 42.14 -21.91 11.64
CA ALA A 56 41.31 -21.50 12.78
C ALA A 56 41.58 -20.05 13.19
N TYR A 57 42.85 -19.64 13.20
CA TYR A 57 43.27 -18.27 13.48
C TYR A 57 42.72 -17.27 12.45
N LEU A 58 42.87 -17.57 11.15
CA LEU A 58 42.35 -16.72 10.07
C LEU A 58 40.82 -16.63 10.09
N ASN A 59 40.15 -17.74 10.39
CA ASN A 59 38.70 -17.77 10.52
C ASN A 59 38.22 -16.92 11.71
N TYR A 60 38.91 -16.99 12.85
CA TYR A 60 38.63 -16.13 14.01
C TYR A 60 38.81 -14.64 13.68
N LEU A 61 39.89 -14.29 12.97
CA LEU A 61 40.19 -12.93 12.57
C LEU A 61 39.11 -12.41 11.60
N ALA A 62 38.74 -13.21 10.60
CA ALA A 62 37.70 -12.87 9.63
C ALA A 62 36.32 -12.69 10.29
N GLN A 63 35.94 -13.58 11.22
CA GLN A 63 34.69 -13.45 11.98
C GLN A 63 34.68 -12.19 12.86
N SER A 64 35.80 -11.82 13.45
CA SER A 64 35.89 -10.63 14.30
C SER A 64 35.70 -9.34 13.50
N VAL A 65 36.31 -9.26 12.30
CA VAL A 65 36.09 -8.15 11.36
C VAL A 65 34.66 -8.13 10.86
N HIS A 66 34.10 -9.29 10.49
CA HIS A 66 32.71 -9.39 10.05
C HIS A 66 31.74 -8.85 11.11
N ARG A 67 31.96 -9.18 12.39
CA ARG A 67 31.16 -8.64 13.51
C ARG A 67 31.31 -7.13 13.70
N GLN A 68 32.46 -6.54 13.35
CA GLN A 68 32.71 -5.11 13.51
C GLN A 68 32.16 -4.29 12.32
N LEU A 69 32.36 -4.77 11.09
CA LEU A 69 31.82 -4.17 9.87
C LEU A 69 30.28 -4.24 9.81
N TYR A 70 29.72 -5.38 10.22
CA TYR A 70 28.28 -5.62 10.22
C TYR A 70 27.65 -5.46 11.60
N LYS A 71 28.35 -4.81 12.56
CA LYS A 71 27.73 -4.40 13.81
C LYS A 71 26.61 -3.43 13.44
N GLN A 72 25.38 -3.89 13.57
CA GLN A 72 24.17 -3.10 13.34
C GLN A 72 24.32 -1.82 14.18
N LYS A 73 24.60 -0.68 13.53
CA LYS A 73 24.68 0.60 14.23
C LYS A 73 23.33 0.78 14.92
N LYS A 74 23.30 0.72 16.24
CA LYS A 74 22.14 1.16 17.01
C LYS A 74 21.95 2.62 16.63
N GLU A 75 20.93 2.92 15.83
CA GLU A 75 20.55 4.30 15.50
C GLU A 75 20.39 5.04 16.84
N PRO A 76 21.28 5.99 17.17
CA PRO A 76 21.23 6.65 18.46
C PRO A 76 19.93 7.45 18.56
N PHE A 77 19.42 7.66 19.77
CA PHE A 77 18.24 8.51 20.02
C PHE A 77 18.38 9.92 19.39
N SER A 78 19.61 10.38 19.17
CA SER A 78 19.93 11.61 18.44
C SER A 78 19.45 11.61 16.97
N ALA A 79 19.33 10.46 16.32
CA ALA A 79 18.79 10.34 14.96
C ALA A 79 17.29 10.63 14.94
N VAL A 80 16.54 10.11 15.90
CA VAL A 80 15.11 10.42 16.07
C VAL A 80 14.93 11.91 16.37
N TRP A 81 15.72 12.47 17.28
CA TRP A 81 15.66 13.89 17.60
C TRP A 81 15.96 14.77 16.38
N LYS A 82 16.99 14.44 15.60
CA LYS A 82 17.32 15.12 14.34
C LYS A 82 16.20 15.02 13.32
N ALA A 83 15.57 13.85 13.19
CA ALA A 83 14.43 13.65 12.30
C ALA A 83 13.26 14.58 12.69
N TRP A 84 12.94 14.69 13.98
CA TRP A 84 11.85 15.55 14.50
C TRP A 84 12.15 17.05 14.45
N THR A 85 13.41 17.46 14.62
CA THR A 85 13.79 18.88 14.71
C THR A 85 14.28 19.49 13.41
N ILE A 86 14.76 18.68 12.45
CA ILE A 86 15.32 19.16 11.18
C ILE A 86 14.58 18.56 9.99
N GLU A 87 14.54 17.23 9.86
CA GLU A 87 14.06 16.58 8.64
C GLU A 87 12.55 16.76 8.43
N LEU A 88 11.77 16.56 9.49
CA LEU A 88 10.31 16.70 9.48
C LEU A 88 9.87 18.15 9.21
N PRO A 89 10.39 19.19 9.90
CA PRO A 89 10.09 20.58 9.57
C PRO A 89 10.44 20.94 8.12
N LEU A 90 11.54 20.40 7.57
CA LEU A 90 11.87 20.61 6.16
C LEU A 90 10.84 19.95 5.23
N GLU A 91 10.34 18.76 5.55
CA GLU A 91 9.26 18.13 4.78
C GLU A 91 7.95 18.92 4.85
N ILE A 92 7.59 19.42 6.04
CA ILE A 92 6.43 20.30 6.24
C ILE A 92 6.59 21.57 5.39
N TYR A 93 7.79 22.18 5.40
CA TYR A 93 8.09 23.34 4.57
C TYR A 93 7.93 23.05 3.08
N ARG A 94 8.38 21.88 2.60
CA ARG A 94 8.18 21.49 1.18
C ARG A 94 6.71 21.25 0.85
N ALA A 95 5.91 20.74 1.79
CA ALA A 95 4.48 20.49 1.64
C ALA A 95 3.58 21.72 1.93
N ARG A 96 4.15 22.85 2.37
CA ARG A 96 3.40 24.02 2.88
C ARG A 96 2.27 24.53 1.98
N LYS A 97 2.43 24.46 0.65
CA LYS A 97 1.38 24.89 -0.29
C LYS A 97 0.16 23.98 -0.22
N ASN A 98 0.38 22.67 -0.08
CA ASN A 98 -0.70 21.69 0.05
C ASN A 98 -1.37 21.75 1.43
N LEU A 99 -0.58 22.02 2.49
CA LEU A 99 -1.11 22.29 3.83
C LEU A 99 -1.98 23.55 3.84
N LEU A 100 -1.51 24.65 3.23
CA LEU A 100 -2.28 25.88 3.09
C LEU A 100 -3.54 25.67 2.25
N PHE A 101 -3.43 24.92 1.16
CA PHE A 101 -4.57 24.56 0.33
C PHE A 101 -5.63 23.77 1.13
N ALA A 102 -5.21 22.80 1.94
CA ALA A 102 -6.11 22.08 2.84
C ALA A 102 -6.79 23.00 3.85
N LEU A 103 -6.05 23.94 4.44
CA LEU A 103 -6.60 24.90 5.37
C LEU A 103 -7.65 25.81 4.72
N ILE A 104 -7.36 26.34 3.53
CA ILE A 104 -8.30 27.19 2.78
C ILE A 104 -9.57 26.42 2.45
N LEU A 105 -9.44 25.19 1.94
CA LEU A 105 -10.60 24.35 1.64
C LEU A 105 -11.41 24.02 2.89
N PHE A 106 -10.75 23.68 3.99
CA PHE A 106 -11.43 23.44 5.27
C PHE A 106 -12.28 24.65 5.68
N VAL A 107 -11.72 25.86 5.62
CA VAL A 107 -12.46 27.08 5.96
C VAL A 107 -13.65 27.31 5.02
N ILE A 108 -13.47 27.10 3.71
CA ILE A 108 -14.56 27.23 2.73
C ILE A 108 -15.67 26.22 3.01
N TYR A 109 -15.33 24.95 3.25
CA TYR A 109 -16.31 23.89 3.51
C TYR A 109 -17.02 24.08 4.86
N ALA A 110 -16.31 24.52 5.89
CA ALA A 110 -16.93 24.89 7.16
C ALA A 110 -17.87 26.10 7.00
N ALA A 111 -17.50 27.09 6.19
CA ALA A 111 -18.38 28.21 5.86
C ALA A 111 -19.62 27.75 5.09
N ILE A 112 -19.50 26.80 4.17
CA ILE A 112 -20.65 26.18 3.49
C ILE A 112 -21.57 25.51 4.50
N GLY A 113 -21.05 24.68 5.41
CA GLY A 113 -21.85 24.05 6.46
C GLY A 113 -22.60 25.08 7.33
N ALA A 114 -21.89 26.11 7.78
CA ALA A 114 -22.48 27.19 8.58
C ALA A 114 -23.54 27.99 7.81
N PHE A 115 -23.30 28.30 6.53
CA PHE A 115 -24.23 29.02 5.67
C PHE A 115 -25.47 28.17 5.36
N SER A 116 -25.31 26.88 5.09
CA SER A 116 -26.44 25.96 4.88
C SER A 116 -27.32 25.86 6.12
N THR A 117 -26.74 25.71 7.32
CA THR A 117 -27.51 25.74 8.58
C THR A 117 -28.17 27.10 8.86
N HIS A 118 -27.59 28.20 8.34
CA HIS A 118 -28.24 29.50 8.43
C HIS A 118 -29.51 29.58 7.59
N GLN A 119 -29.49 29.03 6.37
CA GLN A 119 -30.64 29.03 5.47
C GLN A 119 -31.73 28.07 5.95
N ASP A 120 -31.33 26.90 6.44
CA ASP A 120 -32.23 25.88 6.95
C ASP A 120 -31.65 25.24 8.22
N ILE A 121 -32.32 25.43 9.36
CA ILE A 121 -31.87 24.88 10.63
C ILE A 121 -31.96 23.34 10.65
N ASP A 122 -32.90 22.75 9.89
CA ASP A 122 -33.08 21.30 9.81
C ASP A 122 -31.93 20.63 9.04
N PHE A 123 -31.13 21.40 8.30
CA PHE A 123 -29.86 20.92 7.73
C PHE A 123 -28.92 20.34 8.80
N ALA A 124 -29.01 20.81 10.05
CA ALA A 124 -28.25 20.25 11.17
C ALA A 124 -28.63 18.79 11.46
N LYS A 125 -29.91 18.41 11.30
CA LYS A 125 -30.38 17.03 11.49
C LYS A 125 -29.89 16.11 10.37
N THR A 126 -29.74 16.63 9.16
CA THR A 126 -29.18 15.86 8.03
C THR A 126 -27.70 15.54 8.22
N ILE A 127 -26.90 16.52 8.69
CA ILE A 127 -25.45 16.35 8.81
C ILE A 127 -25.02 15.73 10.14
N LEU A 128 -25.62 16.14 11.27
CA LEU A 128 -25.26 15.63 12.60
C LEU A 128 -26.10 14.40 13.00
N GLY A 129 -27.22 14.17 12.31
CA GLY A 129 -28.20 13.14 12.64
C GLY A 129 -29.29 13.65 13.59
N THR A 130 -30.54 13.27 13.31
CA THR A 130 -31.70 13.68 14.11
C THR A 130 -31.57 13.28 15.58
N GLY A 131 -31.06 12.09 15.87
CA GLY A 131 -30.84 11.63 17.25
C GLY A 131 -29.85 12.49 18.02
N TYR A 132 -28.75 12.90 17.38
CA TYR A 132 -27.76 13.78 17.98
C TYR A 132 -28.34 15.16 18.29
N VAL A 133 -29.08 15.73 17.33
CA VAL A 133 -29.72 17.05 17.49
C VAL A 133 -30.74 17.01 18.62
N ASN A 134 -31.64 16.02 18.63
CA ASN A 134 -32.67 15.90 19.67
C ASN A 134 -32.05 15.73 21.07
N LEU A 135 -31.07 14.84 21.21
CA LEU A 135 -30.35 14.66 22.48
C LEU A 135 -29.64 15.94 22.91
N THR A 136 -29.07 16.70 21.97
CA THR A 136 -28.43 17.98 22.26
C THR A 136 -29.46 19.02 22.74
N GLU A 137 -30.65 19.05 22.16
CA GLU A 137 -31.73 19.94 22.61
C GLU A 137 -32.25 19.57 24.00
N GLU A 138 -32.40 18.28 24.29
CA GLU A 138 -32.74 17.78 25.64
C GLU A 138 -31.68 18.18 26.67
N ASN A 139 -30.40 18.02 26.32
CA ASN A 139 -29.25 18.43 27.12
C ASN A 139 -29.21 19.95 27.35
N ILE A 140 -29.54 20.76 26.35
CA ILE A 140 -29.69 22.21 26.48
C ILE A 140 -30.81 22.53 27.47
N ALA A 141 -31.96 21.87 27.36
CA ALA A 141 -33.08 22.05 28.29
C ALA A 141 -32.74 21.64 29.73
N ALA A 142 -31.90 20.62 29.90
CA ALA A 142 -31.38 20.16 31.19
C ALA A 142 -30.25 21.03 31.76
N GLY A 143 -29.83 22.10 31.07
CA GLY A 143 -28.76 23.00 31.51
C GLY A 143 -27.34 22.46 31.30
N ASN A 144 -27.19 21.36 30.55
CA ASN A 144 -25.90 20.77 30.18
C ASN A 144 -25.75 20.61 28.65
N PRO A 145 -25.59 21.70 27.88
CA PRO A 145 -25.63 21.67 26.41
C PRO A 145 -24.66 20.71 25.70
N LEU A 146 -23.58 20.28 26.38
CA LEU A 146 -22.55 19.39 25.84
C LEU A 146 -22.43 18.11 26.68
N GLY A 147 -23.52 17.69 27.33
CA GLY A 147 -23.60 16.53 28.22
C GLY A 147 -23.43 15.15 27.57
N ILE A 148 -23.04 15.09 26.29
CA ILE A 148 -22.92 13.85 25.50
C ILE A 148 -21.71 13.00 25.94
N TYR A 149 -20.79 13.57 26.70
CA TYR A 149 -19.52 12.96 27.10
C TYR A 149 -19.57 12.12 28.41
N GLY A 150 -20.75 11.63 28.82
CA GLY A 150 -21.02 11.17 30.19
C GLY A 150 -20.94 9.67 30.49
N ASP A 151 -21.31 8.78 29.56
CA ASP A 151 -21.73 7.42 29.95
C ASP A 151 -20.62 6.36 29.94
N SER A 152 -19.47 6.63 29.33
CA SER A 152 -18.34 5.69 29.22
C SER A 152 -17.18 6.03 30.17
N SER A 153 -16.34 5.03 30.49
CA SER A 153 -15.14 5.24 31.29
C SER A 153 -14.14 6.13 30.54
N GLN A 154 -13.48 7.06 31.25
CA GLN A 154 -12.55 8.03 30.66
C GLN A 154 -11.42 7.35 29.86
N GLY A 155 -10.90 6.21 30.36
CA GLY A 155 -9.86 5.44 29.66
C GLY A 155 -10.37 4.78 28.38
N THR A 156 -11.60 4.27 28.37
CA THR A 156 -12.23 3.69 27.17
C THR A 156 -12.49 4.77 26.12
N MET A 157 -13.04 5.90 26.54
CA MET A 157 -13.30 7.07 25.68
C MET A 157 -12.01 7.58 25.04
N PHE A 158 -10.94 7.72 25.83
CA PHE A 158 -9.61 8.14 25.36
C PHE A 158 -9.11 7.27 24.20
N VAL A 159 -9.15 5.94 24.38
CA VAL A 159 -8.70 5.01 23.35
C VAL A 159 -9.60 5.08 22.11
N GLN A 160 -10.92 5.08 22.29
CA GLN A 160 -11.88 5.11 21.19
C GLN A 160 -11.73 6.35 20.31
N ILE A 161 -11.67 7.53 20.92
CA ILE A 161 -11.62 8.79 20.17
C ILE A 161 -10.24 8.99 19.53
N THR A 162 -9.17 8.67 20.25
CA THR A 162 -7.81 8.72 19.69
C THR A 162 -7.71 7.82 18.45
N LEU A 163 -8.21 6.59 18.51
CA LEU A 163 -8.21 5.67 17.36
C LEU A 163 -9.10 6.16 16.22
N ASN A 164 -10.25 6.75 16.53
CA ASN A 164 -11.12 7.34 15.51
C ASN A 164 -10.44 8.50 14.77
N ASN A 165 -9.78 9.41 15.49
CA ASN A 165 -9.06 10.53 14.89
C ASN A 165 -7.87 10.07 14.03
N ILE A 166 -7.11 9.07 14.50
CA ILE A 166 -6.05 8.43 13.71
C ILE A 166 -6.63 7.82 12.44
N LYS A 167 -7.78 7.12 12.54
CA LYS A 167 -8.47 6.54 11.39
C LYS A 167 -8.83 7.62 10.37
N VAL A 168 -9.55 8.67 10.77
CA VAL A 168 -9.93 9.77 9.86
C VAL A 168 -8.70 10.38 9.20
N ALA A 169 -7.62 10.61 9.95
CA ALA A 169 -6.40 11.16 9.41
C ALA A 169 -5.72 10.22 8.38
N LEU A 170 -5.68 8.92 8.65
CA LEU A 170 -5.17 7.93 7.69
C LEU A 170 -6.03 7.89 6.42
N LEU A 171 -7.35 7.98 6.55
CA LEU A 171 -8.26 8.07 5.41
C LEU A 171 -8.00 9.35 4.59
N CYS A 172 -7.86 10.51 5.25
CA CYS A 172 -7.48 11.77 4.58
C CYS A 172 -6.17 11.61 3.79
N PHE A 173 -5.17 10.95 4.37
CA PHE A 173 -3.88 10.73 3.74
C PHE A 173 -3.98 9.77 2.53
N PHE A 174 -4.52 8.57 2.73
CA PHE A 174 -4.62 7.56 1.67
C PHE A 174 -5.60 7.92 0.57
N GLY A 175 -6.63 8.72 0.87
CA GLY A 175 -7.52 9.33 -0.12
C GLY A 175 -6.78 10.16 -1.18
N GLY A 176 -5.53 10.56 -0.89
CA GLY A 176 -4.63 11.25 -1.82
C GLY A 176 -4.27 10.41 -3.05
N ILE A 177 -4.23 9.07 -2.91
CA ILE A 177 -3.89 8.13 -4.00
C ILE A 177 -4.92 8.24 -5.14
N LEU A 178 -6.18 8.55 -4.81
CA LEU A 178 -7.27 8.78 -5.76
C LEU A 178 -7.20 10.18 -6.37
N PHE A 179 -6.02 10.58 -6.84
CA PHE A 179 -5.77 11.90 -7.43
C PHE A 179 -6.23 13.07 -6.54
N SER A 180 -6.06 12.95 -5.22
CA SER A 180 -6.54 13.90 -4.20
C SER A 180 -8.07 13.98 -4.00
N LEU A 181 -8.88 13.33 -4.83
CA LEU A 181 -10.34 13.40 -4.74
C LEU A 181 -10.86 12.78 -3.44
N GLY A 182 -10.31 11.65 -3.02
CA GLY A 182 -10.68 11.01 -1.74
C GLY A 182 -10.38 11.93 -0.55
N THR A 183 -9.24 12.61 -0.56
CA THR A 183 -8.90 13.60 0.47
C THR A 183 -9.87 14.78 0.48
N HIS A 184 -10.34 15.26 -0.69
CA HIS A 184 -11.35 16.32 -0.77
C HIS A 184 -12.66 15.91 -0.10
N VAL A 185 -13.17 14.73 -0.42
CA VAL A 185 -14.45 14.22 0.11
C VAL A 185 -14.41 14.14 1.64
N ILE A 186 -13.34 13.55 2.19
CA ILE A 186 -13.22 13.39 3.65
C ILE A 186 -13.06 14.75 4.33
N LEU A 187 -12.25 15.65 3.77
CA LEU A 187 -12.08 17.00 4.29
C LEU A 187 -13.38 17.80 4.25
N PHE A 188 -14.16 17.68 3.17
CA PHE A 188 -15.45 18.32 2.98
C PHE A 188 -16.43 17.89 4.08
N ASN A 189 -16.63 16.60 4.28
CA ASN A 189 -17.56 16.07 5.28
C ASN A 189 -17.20 16.56 6.70
N ASN A 190 -15.93 16.45 7.08
CA ASN A 190 -15.49 16.88 8.41
C ASN A 190 -15.61 18.41 8.60
N ALA A 191 -15.26 19.20 7.58
CA ALA A 191 -15.33 20.65 7.66
C ALA A 191 -16.78 21.16 7.70
N VAL A 192 -17.66 20.63 6.85
CA VAL A 192 -19.10 20.95 6.86
C VAL A 192 -19.71 20.61 8.21
N MET A 193 -19.40 19.44 8.78
CA MET A 193 -19.85 19.04 10.11
C MET A 193 -19.47 20.07 11.19
N VAL A 194 -18.21 20.53 11.20
CA VAL A 194 -17.76 21.58 12.14
C VAL A 194 -18.53 22.89 11.93
N GLY A 195 -18.75 23.30 10.69
CA GLY A 195 -19.51 24.51 10.35
C GLY A 195 -20.96 24.46 10.83
N VAL A 196 -21.66 23.36 10.51
CA VAL A 196 -23.03 23.08 10.94
C VAL A 196 -23.13 23.10 12.46
N PHE A 197 -22.22 22.39 13.13
CA PHE A 197 -22.18 22.30 14.57
C PHE A 197 -22.05 23.68 15.23
N GLN A 198 -21.09 24.49 14.80
CA GLN A 198 -20.86 25.81 15.39
C GLN A 198 -22.05 26.75 15.14
N TYR A 199 -22.66 26.69 13.95
CA TYR A 199 -23.82 27.51 13.64
C TYR A 199 -25.09 27.08 14.40
N PHE A 200 -25.29 25.78 14.59
CA PHE A 200 -26.40 25.26 15.39
C PHE A 200 -26.40 25.84 16.82
N PHE A 201 -25.24 25.81 17.51
CA PHE A 201 -25.11 26.41 18.84
C PHE A 201 -25.21 27.94 18.84
N LYS A 202 -24.84 28.61 17.74
CA LYS A 202 -25.09 30.05 17.56
C LYS A 202 -26.58 30.37 17.58
N VAL A 203 -27.40 29.61 16.86
CA VAL A 203 -28.86 29.81 16.82
C VAL A 203 -29.49 29.61 18.19
N LYS A 204 -28.93 28.71 19.02
CA LYS A 204 -29.37 28.48 20.41
C LYS A 204 -28.81 29.49 21.42
N GLY A 205 -28.07 30.51 21.00
CA GLY A 205 -27.47 31.51 21.90
C GLY A 205 -26.28 31.01 22.71
N LEU A 206 -25.68 29.87 22.33
CA LEU A 206 -24.66 29.15 23.10
C LEU A 206 -23.30 29.10 22.40
N LEU A 207 -23.07 29.95 21.38
CA LEU A 207 -21.85 29.93 20.56
C LEU A 207 -20.57 30.02 21.39
N LEU A 208 -20.51 30.92 22.37
CA LEU A 208 -19.29 31.09 23.17
C LEU A 208 -19.02 29.87 24.04
N THR A 209 -20.07 29.29 24.64
CA THR A 209 -19.99 28.07 25.44
C THR A 209 -19.55 26.87 24.60
N SER A 210 -20.14 26.68 23.42
CA SER A 210 -19.76 25.59 22.52
C SER A 210 -18.33 25.76 22.01
N PHE A 211 -17.96 26.97 21.62
CA PHE A 211 -16.61 27.30 21.18
C PHE A 211 -15.57 26.97 22.27
N LEU A 212 -15.73 27.53 23.47
CA LEU A 212 -14.73 27.36 24.52
C LEU A 212 -14.60 25.94 25.04
N THR A 213 -15.66 25.13 24.97
CA THR A 213 -15.57 23.73 25.39
C THR A 213 -14.95 22.86 24.32
N ILE A 214 -15.34 23.02 23.06
CA ILE A 214 -14.91 22.12 21.98
C ILE A 214 -13.48 22.40 21.57
N TRP A 215 -13.08 23.67 21.48
CA TRP A 215 -11.73 24.00 21.06
C TRP A 215 -10.64 23.63 22.08
N ILE A 216 -10.99 23.17 23.29
CA ILE A 216 -10.04 22.60 24.27
C ILE A 216 -9.27 21.43 23.62
N HIS A 217 -10.00 20.47 23.03
CA HIS A 217 -9.43 19.34 22.31
C HIS A 217 -9.46 19.58 20.78
N GLY A 218 -10.52 20.20 20.28
CA GLY A 218 -10.76 20.46 18.86
C GLY A 218 -9.69 21.31 18.18
N ALA A 219 -8.94 22.14 18.92
CA ALA A 219 -7.78 22.85 18.36
C ALA A 219 -6.72 21.89 17.82
N PHE A 220 -6.49 20.75 18.48
CA PHE A 220 -5.57 19.71 18.00
C PHE A 220 -6.22 18.83 16.93
N GLU A 221 -7.47 18.40 17.13
CA GLU A 221 -8.14 17.48 16.20
C GLU A 221 -8.39 18.09 14.83
N ILE A 222 -8.99 19.29 14.80
CA ILE A 222 -9.30 19.98 13.55
C ILE A 222 -8.01 20.31 12.81
N SER A 223 -6.99 20.79 13.53
CA SER A 223 -5.67 21.02 12.95
C SER A 223 -5.06 19.73 12.39
N ALA A 224 -5.17 18.62 13.11
CA ALA A 224 -4.64 17.33 12.66
C ALA A 224 -5.36 16.82 11.40
N ILE A 225 -6.69 16.99 11.30
CA ILE A 225 -7.44 16.66 10.07
C ILE A 225 -6.95 17.51 8.90
N VAL A 226 -6.80 18.83 9.08
CA VAL A 226 -6.30 19.74 8.03
C VAL A 226 -4.88 19.35 7.60
N ILE A 227 -3.99 19.06 8.54
CA ILE A 227 -2.61 18.66 8.27
C ILE A 227 -2.58 17.29 7.56
N ALA A 228 -3.38 16.33 8.00
CA ALA A 228 -3.51 15.01 7.37
C ALA A 228 -4.05 15.13 5.94
N SER A 229 -5.04 15.99 5.70
CA SER A 229 -5.53 16.29 4.36
C SER A 229 -4.46 16.97 3.51
N GLY A 230 -3.67 17.90 4.04
CA GLY A 230 -2.54 18.46 3.29
C GLY A 230 -1.43 17.46 3.01
N ALA A 231 -1.23 16.44 3.86
CA ALA A 231 -0.38 15.28 3.56
C ALA A 231 -0.99 14.41 2.44
N GLY A 232 -2.30 14.19 2.44
CA GLY A 232 -3.03 13.51 1.37
C GLY A 232 -2.95 14.23 0.02
N PHE A 233 -3.15 15.55 0.01
CA PHE A 233 -2.91 16.38 -1.18
C PHE A 233 -1.45 16.35 -1.62
N THR A 234 -0.51 16.26 -0.69
CA THR A 234 0.91 16.08 -1.04
C THR A 234 1.14 14.75 -1.75
N LEU A 235 0.57 13.65 -1.26
CA LEU A 235 0.63 12.34 -1.90
C LEU A 235 0.06 12.40 -3.33
N GLY A 236 -1.18 12.89 -3.48
CA GLY A 236 -1.88 12.97 -4.77
C GLY A 236 -1.24 13.96 -5.76
N HIS A 237 -0.70 15.07 -5.27
CA HIS A 237 0.04 16.04 -6.09
C HIS A 237 1.27 15.40 -6.76
N GLY A 238 1.97 14.49 -6.08
CA GLY A 238 3.09 13.75 -6.70
C GLY A 238 2.66 12.83 -7.85
N LEU A 239 1.44 12.29 -7.80
CA LEU A 239 0.89 11.46 -8.87
C LEU A 239 0.46 12.31 -10.08
N LEU A 240 -0.21 13.43 -9.81
CA LEU A 240 -0.75 14.34 -10.84
C LEU A 240 0.33 15.16 -11.54
N PHE A 241 1.32 15.66 -10.79
CA PHE A 241 2.34 16.58 -11.26
C PHE A 241 3.76 16.03 -10.97
N PRO A 242 4.20 14.99 -11.71
CA PRO A 242 5.45 14.30 -11.40
C PRO A 242 6.73 15.10 -11.77
N GLY A 243 6.58 16.22 -12.49
CA GLY A 243 7.72 17.02 -12.95
C GLY A 243 8.63 16.20 -13.87
N SER A 244 9.94 16.21 -13.59
CA SER A 244 10.96 15.44 -14.33
C SER A 244 11.06 13.97 -13.90
N TYR A 245 10.33 13.55 -12.86
CA TYR A 245 10.35 12.17 -12.38
C TYR A 245 9.28 11.34 -13.08
N THR A 246 9.42 10.01 -13.05
CA THR A 246 8.29 9.14 -13.40
C THR A 246 7.18 9.28 -12.35
N ARG A 247 5.91 9.03 -12.73
CA ARG A 247 4.76 9.10 -11.79
C ARG A 247 4.97 8.24 -10.54
N LEU A 248 5.58 7.06 -10.69
CA LEU A 248 5.86 6.17 -9.56
C LEU A 248 6.92 6.74 -8.63
N GLN A 249 8.03 7.28 -9.16
CA GLN A 249 9.06 7.94 -8.35
C GLN A 249 8.51 9.16 -7.64
N ALA A 250 7.73 9.98 -8.34
CA ALA A 250 7.07 11.15 -7.76
C ALA A 250 6.12 10.77 -6.63
N LEU A 251 5.31 9.71 -6.81
CA LEU A 251 4.42 9.15 -5.79
C LEU A 251 5.19 8.61 -4.57
N GLN A 252 6.33 7.93 -4.77
CA GLN A 252 7.15 7.45 -3.66
C GLN A 252 7.74 8.59 -2.82
N MET A 253 8.28 9.61 -3.49
CA MET A 253 8.83 10.78 -2.81
C MET A 253 7.74 11.58 -2.08
N SER A 254 6.61 11.82 -2.73
CA SER A 254 5.48 12.54 -2.13
C SER A 254 4.83 11.74 -1.01
N GLY A 255 4.74 10.41 -1.16
CA GLY A 255 4.23 9.50 -0.15
C GLY A 255 5.13 9.42 1.08
N MET A 256 6.44 9.30 0.92
CA MET A 256 7.38 9.34 2.05
C MET A 256 7.31 10.68 2.80
N ARG A 257 7.17 11.79 2.06
CA ARG A 257 6.94 13.11 2.65
C ARG A 257 5.64 13.15 3.46
N GLY A 258 4.54 12.67 2.88
CA GLY A 258 3.25 12.61 3.54
C GLY A 258 3.26 11.72 4.79
N ILE A 259 3.90 10.54 4.73
CA ILE A 259 4.07 9.64 5.89
C ILE A 259 4.81 10.33 7.02
N ARG A 260 5.89 11.07 6.74
CA ARG A 260 6.62 11.83 7.76
C ARG A 260 5.71 12.88 8.44
N ILE A 261 4.90 13.59 7.66
CA ILE A 261 3.90 14.53 8.19
C ILE A 261 2.86 13.78 9.04
N MET A 262 2.36 12.63 8.59
CA MET A 262 1.40 11.82 9.36
C MET A 262 1.97 11.32 10.69
N LEU A 263 3.24 10.88 10.71
CA LEU A 263 3.92 10.46 11.95
C LEU A 263 4.00 11.59 12.97
N SER A 264 4.09 12.85 12.52
CA SER A 264 4.09 14.01 13.42
C SER A 264 2.77 14.22 14.16
N LEU A 265 1.66 13.71 13.62
CA LEU A 265 0.33 13.85 14.20
C LEU A 265 0.05 12.85 15.33
N ILE A 266 0.83 11.76 15.45
CA ILE A 266 0.65 10.77 16.51
C ILE A 266 0.61 11.41 17.91
N PRO A 267 1.59 12.21 18.36
CA PRO A 267 1.51 12.87 19.65
C PRO A 267 0.36 13.88 19.75
N ILE A 268 -0.04 14.50 18.62
CA ILE A 268 -1.16 15.43 18.57
C ILE A 268 -2.49 14.72 18.87
N PHE A 269 -2.73 13.54 18.31
CA PHE A 269 -3.92 12.74 18.61
C PHE A 269 -3.98 12.28 20.06
N VAL A 270 -2.83 11.90 20.63
CA VAL A 270 -2.73 11.51 22.04
C VAL A 270 -3.09 12.69 22.95
N ILE A 271 -2.58 13.88 22.65
CA ILE A 271 -2.91 15.09 23.42
C ILE A 271 -4.39 15.44 23.26
N ALA A 272 -4.93 15.39 22.04
CA ALA A 272 -6.34 15.67 21.76
C ALA A 272 -7.28 14.74 22.54
N GLY A 273 -7.10 13.43 22.41
CA GLY A 273 -7.94 12.45 23.11
C GLY A 273 -7.84 12.58 24.63
N PHE A 274 -6.66 12.95 25.15
CA PHE A 274 -6.47 13.21 26.58
C PHE A 274 -7.27 14.45 27.03
N LEU A 275 -7.15 15.55 26.29
CA LEU A 275 -7.90 16.78 26.57
C LEU A 275 -9.41 16.57 26.47
N GLU A 276 -9.89 15.75 25.55
CA GLU A 276 -11.31 15.46 25.44
C GLU A 276 -11.81 14.61 26.62
N SER A 277 -11.12 13.50 26.90
CA SER A 277 -11.59 12.49 27.87
C SER A 277 -11.46 12.96 29.32
N TYR A 278 -10.47 13.80 29.63
CA TYR A 278 -10.16 14.21 31.01
C TYR A 278 -10.44 15.69 31.30
N VAL A 279 -10.31 16.59 30.32
CA VAL A 279 -10.46 18.04 30.54
C VAL A 279 -11.83 18.53 30.08
N THR A 280 -12.19 18.24 28.82
CA THR A 280 -13.43 18.72 28.19
C THR A 280 -14.67 18.18 28.90
N ARG A 281 -14.65 16.93 29.35
CA ARG A 281 -15.74 16.36 30.15
C ARG A 281 -16.06 17.18 31.42
N ASN A 282 -15.08 17.87 31.98
CA ASN A 282 -15.22 18.70 33.19
C ASN A 282 -15.42 20.20 32.88
N TYR A 283 -15.82 20.56 31.65
CA TYR A 283 -15.89 21.96 31.21
C TYR A 283 -16.79 22.86 32.06
N GLN A 284 -17.83 22.31 32.70
CA GLN A 284 -18.75 23.07 33.56
C GLN A 284 -18.06 23.57 34.84
N VAL A 285 -17.05 22.84 35.33
CA VAL A 285 -16.31 23.18 36.55
C VAL A 285 -15.11 24.09 36.25
N LEU A 286 -14.63 24.07 35.01
CA LEU A 286 -13.47 24.86 34.58
C LEU A 286 -13.83 26.36 34.44
N PRO A 287 -13.06 27.27 35.06
CA PRO A 287 -13.18 28.71 34.82
C PRO A 287 -12.88 29.07 33.36
N ASP A 288 -13.58 30.06 32.80
CA ASP A 288 -13.42 30.45 31.38
C ASP A 288 -12.00 30.90 31.00
N TRP A 289 -11.28 31.56 31.91
CA TRP A 289 -9.89 31.96 31.66
C TRP A 289 -8.99 30.74 31.39
N SER A 290 -9.25 29.61 32.06
CA SER A 290 -8.47 28.38 31.91
C SER A 290 -8.75 27.71 30.56
N LYS A 291 -10.01 27.74 30.10
CA LYS A 291 -10.41 27.28 28.76
C LYS A 291 -9.72 28.09 27.68
N TRP A 292 -9.76 29.42 27.78
CA TRP A 292 -9.05 30.32 26.85
C TRP A 292 -7.56 30.05 26.81
N MET A 293 -6.92 29.88 27.97
CA MET A 293 -5.49 29.58 28.05
C MET A 293 -5.16 28.28 27.31
N ILE A 294 -5.94 27.22 27.52
CA ILE A 294 -5.73 25.93 26.83
C ILE A 294 -5.92 26.10 25.32
N VAL A 295 -7.03 26.72 24.89
CA VAL A 295 -7.33 26.92 23.45
C VAL A 295 -6.22 27.72 22.76
N ILE A 296 -5.81 28.85 23.33
CA ILE A 296 -4.76 29.72 22.77
C ILE A 296 -3.43 28.98 22.73
N PHE A 297 -3.08 28.26 23.81
CA PHE A 297 -1.83 27.50 23.88
C PHE A 297 -1.81 26.37 22.84
N SER A 298 -2.90 25.63 22.67
CA SER A 298 -3.05 24.57 21.66
C SER A 298 -2.83 25.09 20.24
N PHE A 299 -3.51 26.19 19.87
CA PHE A 299 -3.29 26.83 18.57
C PHE A 299 -1.88 27.39 18.40
N ALA A 300 -1.32 28.01 19.44
CA ALA A 300 0.05 28.51 19.40
C ALA A 300 1.06 27.39 19.14
N MET A 301 0.90 26.22 19.78
CA MET A 301 1.75 25.06 19.52
C MET A 301 1.64 24.55 18.08
N ILE A 302 0.42 24.41 17.56
CA ILE A 302 0.19 23.99 16.18
C ILE A 302 0.80 24.99 15.18
N LEU A 303 0.48 26.28 15.31
CA LEU A 303 0.99 27.33 14.42
C LEU A 303 2.50 27.44 14.50
N PHE A 304 3.07 27.33 15.70
CA PHE A 304 4.52 27.33 15.87
C PHE A 304 5.14 26.13 15.14
N TYR A 305 4.69 24.90 15.38
CA TYR A 305 5.36 23.71 14.86
C TYR A 305 5.11 23.45 13.36
N TYR A 306 3.93 23.76 12.83
CA TYR A 306 3.57 23.47 11.44
C TYR A 306 3.71 24.67 10.49
N VAL A 307 3.82 25.89 11.00
CA VAL A 307 3.96 27.11 10.18
C VAL A 307 5.29 27.81 10.44
N VAL A 308 5.54 28.26 11.68
CA VAL A 308 6.70 29.11 11.99
C VAL A 308 8.00 28.33 11.97
N TYR A 309 8.08 27.22 12.70
CA TYR A 309 9.29 26.42 12.86
C TYR A 309 9.83 25.84 11.54
N PRO A 310 9.00 25.31 10.62
CA PRO A 310 9.43 24.89 9.28
C PRO A 310 10.08 26.02 8.48
N ILE A 311 9.55 27.24 8.58
CA ILE A 311 10.12 28.42 7.91
C ILE A 311 11.49 28.77 8.52
N LEU A 312 11.62 28.74 9.85
CA LEU A 312 12.89 29.00 10.53
C LEU A 312 13.96 27.96 10.17
N VAL A 313 13.60 26.67 10.16
CA VAL A 313 14.51 25.58 9.81
C VAL A 313 14.91 25.65 8.33
N ALA A 314 13.97 25.96 7.43
CA ALA A 314 14.26 26.13 6.01
C ALA A 314 15.21 27.29 5.73
N ARG A 315 15.09 28.40 6.49
CA ARG A 315 16.02 29.53 6.42
C ARG A 315 17.41 29.18 6.97
N LYS A 316 17.47 28.32 8.00
CA LYS A 316 18.72 27.88 8.62
C LYS A 316 19.48 26.86 7.77
N TYR A 317 18.78 26.03 7.00
CA TYR A 317 19.36 24.97 6.15
C TYR A 317 18.87 25.05 4.70
N PRO A 318 19.12 26.16 3.97
CA PRO A 318 18.64 26.35 2.60
C PRO A 318 19.12 25.26 1.64
N GLU A 319 20.33 24.72 1.85
CA GLU A 319 20.92 23.64 1.07
C GLU A 319 20.11 22.34 1.15
N LYS A 320 19.49 22.06 2.30
CA LYS A 320 18.67 20.86 2.48
C LYS A 320 17.29 21.02 1.88
N VAL A 321 16.77 22.24 1.74
CA VAL A 321 15.43 22.48 1.16
C VAL A 321 15.37 21.97 -0.29
N HIS A 322 16.41 22.24 -1.07
CA HIS A 322 16.52 21.89 -2.48
C HIS A 322 17.20 20.55 -2.76
N ALA A 323 17.66 19.84 -1.73
CA ALA A 323 18.25 18.53 -1.88
C ALA A 323 17.27 17.58 -2.58
N THR A 324 17.63 17.14 -3.78
CA THR A 324 16.87 16.11 -4.51
C THR A 324 16.93 14.81 -3.73
N PRO A 325 15.79 14.15 -3.45
CA PRO A 325 15.81 12.83 -2.86
C PRO A 325 16.65 11.90 -3.75
N GLN A 326 17.59 11.17 -3.16
CA GLN A 326 18.27 10.08 -3.86
C GLN A 326 17.23 8.98 -4.11
N THR A 327 16.53 9.07 -5.24
CA THR A 327 15.73 7.94 -5.71
C THR A 327 16.68 7.01 -6.42
N THR A 328 16.83 5.79 -5.90
CA THR A 328 17.45 4.72 -6.69
C THR A 328 16.65 4.60 -7.97
N ALA A 329 17.29 4.83 -9.12
CA ALA A 329 16.65 4.56 -10.40
C ALA A 329 16.18 3.10 -10.36
N PHE A 330 14.91 2.85 -10.68
CA PHE A 330 14.49 1.48 -10.90
C PHE A 330 15.35 0.94 -12.03
N GLU A 331 16.24 -0.01 -11.73
CA GLU A 331 16.95 -0.74 -12.78
C GLU A 331 15.90 -1.29 -13.74
N LYS A 332 16.08 -1.00 -15.03
CA LYS A 332 15.23 -1.59 -16.08
C LYS A 332 15.58 -3.07 -16.14
N VAL A 333 14.91 -3.88 -15.33
CA VAL A 333 15.06 -5.33 -15.37
C VAL A 333 14.54 -5.82 -16.71
N LYS A 334 15.45 -6.30 -17.57
CA LYS A 334 15.08 -7.05 -18.77
C LYS A 334 14.52 -8.41 -18.33
N PHE A 335 13.48 -8.89 -19.00
CA PHE A 335 12.92 -10.21 -18.69
C PHE A 335 13.89 -11.29 -19.18
N GLU A 336 14.52 -12.00 -18.24
CA GLU A 336 15.45 -13.10 -18.51
C GLU A 336 14.80 -14.45 -18.22
N PRO A 337 14.30 -15.18 -19.22
CA PRO A 337 13.59 -16.44 -18.99
C PRO A 337 14.46 -17.57 -18.45
N PHE A 338 15.79 -17.53 -18.61
CA PHE A 338 16.68 -18.63 -18.22
C PHE A 338 17.58 -18.27 -17.06
N LYS A 339 16.96 -17.85 -15.95
CA LYS A 339 17.63 -17.43 -14.73
C LYS A 339 16.99 -18.09 -13.51
N ILE A 340 17.82 -18.73 -12.69
CA ILE A 340 17.41 -19.29 -11.39
C ILE A 340 17.21 -18.14 -10.41
N ARG A 341 16.03 -18.06 -9.79
CA ARG A 341 15.64 -16.94 -8.92
C ARG A 341 15.30 -17.41 -7.52
N LYS A 342 15.65 -16.60 -6.52
CA LYS A 342 15.17 -16.78 -5.14
C LYS A 342 13.76 -16.20 -4.97
N ASN A 343 13.01 -16.65 -3.97
CA ASN A 343 11.62 -16.18 -3.73
C ASN A 343 11.52 -14.65 -3.60
N LEU A 344 12.44 -14.00 -2.88
CA LEU A 344 12.46 -12.54 -2.73
C LEU A 344 12.75 -11.81 -4.05
N GLU A 345 13.58 -12.43 -4.90
CA GLU A 345 13.88 -11.92 -6.24
C GLU A 345 12.68 -12.03 -7.16
N ILE A 346 11.96 -13.17 -7.12
CA ILE A 346 10.69 -13.36 -7.84
C ILE A 346 9.69 -12.27 -7.43
N PHE A 347 9.50 -12.02 -6.13
CA PHE A 347 8.58 -10.99 -5.65
C PHE A 347 8.96 -9.60 -6.20
N ARG A 348 10.22 -9.18 -6.04
CA ARG A 348 10.71 -7.88 -6.52
C ARG A 348 10.61 -7.73 -8.04
N GLU A 349 11.09 -8.72 -8.80
CA GLU A 349 11.03 -8.70 -10.27
C GLU A 349 9.58 -8.70 -10.76
N SER A 350 8.64 -9.31 -10.01
CA SER A 350 7.21 -9.30 -10.38
C SER A 350 6.62 -7.89 -10.41
N PHE A 351 6.87 -7.07 -9.38
CA PHE A 351 6.40 -5.68 -9.38
C PHE A 351 7.08 -4.83 -10.47
N GLN A 352 8.37 -5.06 -10.71
CA GLN A 352 9.10 -4.35 -11.76
C GLN A 352 8.55 -4.70 -13.15
N LEU A 353 8.42 -5.98 -13.47
CA LEU A 353 7.87 -6.44 -14.75
C LEU A 353 6.40 -6.04 -14.92
N TYR A 354 5.62 -6.06 -13.84
CA TYR A 354 4.25 -5.54 -13.84
C TYR A 354 4.23 -4.10 -14.34
N SER A 355 5.06 -3.24 -13.76
CA SER A 355 5.13 -1.82 -14.15
C SER A 355 5.62 -1.61 -15.58
N ILE A 356 6.62 -2.38 -16.02
CA ILE A 356 7.22 -2.28 -17.37
C ILE A 356 6.23 -2.73 -18.44
N LYS A 357 5.53 -3.85 -18.21
CA LYS A 357 4.61 -4.45 -19.18
C LYS A 357 3.17 -3.95 -19.04
N PHE A 358 2.87 -3.12 -18.03
CA PHE A 358 1.52 -2.65 -17.68
C PHE A 358 0.71 -2.20 -18.90
N ILE A 359 1.21 -1.20 -19.62
CA ILE A 359 0.50 -0.61 -20.76
C ILE A 359 0.21 -1.66 -21.84
N PHE A 360 1.14 -2.60 -22.06
CA PHE A 360 1.00 -3.61 -23.10
C PHE A 360 -0.12 -4.60 -22.77
N PHE A 361 -0.07 -5.25 -21.60
CA PHE A 361 -1.09 -6.22 -21.23
C PHE A 361 -2.43 -5.54 -20.92
N TRP A 362 -2.42 -4.33 -20.36
CA TRP A 362 -3.64 -3.57 -20.07
C TRP A 362 -4.42 -3.24 -21.34
N LYS A 363 -3.73 -2.93 -22.45
CA LYS A 363 -4.35 -2.77 -23.77
C LYS A 363 -5.07 -4.04 -24.25
N GLY A 364 -4.53 -5.23 -23.94
CA GLY A 364 -5.17 -6.50 -24.21
C GLY A 364 -6.41 -6.72 -23.34
N ILE A 365 -6.29 -6.50 -22.02
CA ILE A 365 -7.38 -6.62 -21.05
C ILE A 365 -8.57 -5.72 -21.41
N MET A 366 -8.31 -4.45 -21.71
CA MET A 366 -9.35 -3.46 -22.07
C MET A 366 -10.10 -3.82 -23.35
N ARG A 367 -9.48 -4.57 -24.28
CA ARG A 367 -10.07 -4.96 -25.57
C ARG A 367 -10.67 -6.37 -25.56
N SER A 368 -10.51 -7.12 -24.48
CA SER A 368 -10.96 -8.52 -24.40
C SER A 368 -11.75 -8.80 -23.12
N ALA A 369 -11.08 -8.80 -21.96
CA ALA A 369 -11.71 -9.13 -20.68
C ALA A 369 -12.73 -8.08 -20.22
N VAL A 370 -12.43 -6.78 -20.34
CA VAL A 370 -13.32 -5.72 -19.82
C VAL A 370 -14.70 -5.73 -20.46
N PRO A 371 -14.87 -5.83 -21.80
CA PRO A 371 -16.19 -5.97 -22.41
C PRO A 371 -17.00 -7.17 -21.88
N MET A 372 -16.33 -8.30 -21.63
CA MET A 372 -16.98 -9.50 -21.09
C MET A 372 -17.42 -9.27 -19.64
N ILE A 373 -16.56 -8.66 -18.84
CA ILE A 373 -16.87 -8.29 -17.46
C ILE A 373 -18.04 -7.31 -17.43
N SER A 374 -18.03 -6.26 -18.25
CA SER A 374 -19.15 -5.33 -18.36
C SER A 374 -20.46 -6.04 -18.70
N ALA A 375 -20.45 -7.02 -19.60
CA ALA A 375 -21.64 -7.79 -19.94
C ALA A 375 -22.16 -8.62 -18.75
N LEU A 376 -21.26 -9.27 -17.99
CA LEU A 376 -21.61 -10.01 -16.77
C LEU A 376 -22.16 -9.08 -15.69
N LEU A 377 -21.55 -7.90 -15.50
CA LEU A 377 -22.01 -6.88 -14.55
C LEU A 377 -23.40 -6.37 -14.89
N ILE A 378 -23.64 -6.03 -16.16
CA ILE A 378 -24.95 -5.56 -16.62
C ILE A 378 -26.01 -6.65 -16.41
N TYR A 379 -25.67 -7.91 -16.70
CA TYR A 379 -26.59 -9.02 -16.46
C TYR A 379 -26.92 -9.17 -14.96
N GLN A 380 -25.90 -9.20 -14.08
CA GLN A 380 -26.14 -9.32 -12.64
C GLN A 380 -26.86 -8.12 -12.04
N PHE A 381 -26.66 -6.92 -12.57
CA PHE A 381 -27.42 -5.75 -12.18
C PHE A 381 -28.93 -5.96 -12.34
N PHE A 382 -29.36 -6.54 -13.46
CA PHE A 382 -30.78 -6.81 -13.70
C PHE A 382 -31.30 -7.98 -12.87
N MET A 383 -30.50 -9.04 -12.70
CA MET A 383 -30.91 -10.23 -11.95
C MET A 383 -30.98 -10.02 -10.43
N HIS A 384 -30.17 -9.09 -9.90
CA HIS A 384 -30.05 -8.79 -8.47
C HIS A 384 -30.45 -7.36 -8.13
N TYR A 385 -31.29 -6.71 -8.95
CA TYR A 385 -31.69 -5.33 -8.70
C TYR A 385 -32.27 -5.15 -7.29
N SER A 386 -33.09 -6.10 -6.82
CA SER A 386 -33.65 -6.09 -5.46
C SER A 386 -32.61 -6.24 -4.35
N ASP A 387 -31.53 -7.00 -4.59
CA ASP A 387 -30.47 -7.16 -3.60
C ASP A 387 -29.60 -5.89 -3.53
N LEU A 388 -29.46 -5.19 -4.65
CA LEU A 388 -28.72 -3.93 -4.75
C LEU A 388 -29.39 -2.75 -4.04
N THR A 389 -30.68 -2.83 -3.68
CA THR A 389 -31.35 -1.81 -2.87
C THR A 389 -31.03 -1.94 -1.38
N SER A 390 -30.38 -3.04 -0.97
CA SER A 390 -30.05 -3.31 0.43
C SER A 390 -28.63 -2.87 0.80
N SER A 391 -28.45 -2.41 2.04
CA SER A 391 -27.13 -2.19 2.65
C SER A 391 -26.76 -3.39 3.51
N TYR A 392 -25.55 -3.93 3.38
CA TYR A 392 -25.12 -5.12 4.11
C TYR A 392 -24.11 -4.78 5.20
N SER A 393 -24.13 -5.52 6.30
CA SER A 393 -23.13 -5.36 7.37
C SER A 393 -21.70 -5.67 6.92
N VAL A 394 -21.56 -6.55 5.92
CA VAL A 394 -20.30 -6.91 5.27
C VAL A 394 -20.46 -6.75 3.77
N ASP A 395 -20.50 -5.49 3.31
CA ASP A 395 -20.80 -5.14 1.92
C ASP A 395 -19.90 -5.86 0.92
N TRP A 396 -18.58 -5.93 1.15
CA TRP A 396 -17.67 -6.62 0.24
C TRP A 396 -18.07 -8.09 0.00
N LYS A 397 -18.55 -8.79 1.02
CA LYS A 397 -18.95 -10.20 0.92
C LYS A 397 -20.22 -10.34 0.08
N ALA A 398 -21.23 -9.54 0.37
CA ALA A 398 -22.51 -9.56 -0.36
C ALA A 398 -22.32 -9.15 -1.82
N GLN A 399 -21.60 -8.05 -2.07
CA GLN A 399 -21.36 -7.55 -3.41
C GLN A 399 -20.51 -8.51 -4.25
N LEU A 400 -19.45 -9.10 -3.70
CA LEU A 400 -18.67 -10.13 -4.42
C LEU A 400 -19.52 -11.38 -4.70
N SER A 401 -20.43 -11.75 -3.79
CA SER A 401 -21.34 -12.86 -4.02
C SER A 401 -22.26 -12.60 -5.21
N ILE A 402 -22.91 -11.43 -5.26
CA ILE A 402 -23.76 -11.01 -6.38
C ILE A 402 -22.95 -11.01 -7.68
N LEU A 403 -21.73 -10.46 -7.64
CA LEU A 403 -20.86 -10.40 -8.82
C LEU A 403 -20.53 -11.77 -9.41
N PHE A 404 -20.17 -12.74 -8.55
CA PHE A 404 -19.65 -14.03 -9.00
C PHE A 404 -20.68 -15.15 -9.00
N GLY A 405 -21.90 -14.93 -8.50
CA GLY A 405 -22.93 -15.96 -8.39
C GLY A 405 -22.55 -17.07 -7.41
N ASN A 406 -22.19 -16.70 -6.18
CA ASN A 406 -21.73 -17.66 -5.17
C ASN A 406 -22.90 -18.51 -4.62
N SER A 407 -22.87 -19.82 -4.86
CA SER A 407 -23.90 -20.78 -4.43
C SER A 407 -24.04 -20.94 -2.92
N TRP A 408 -23.07 -20.45 -2.14
CA TRP A 408 -23.07 -20.52 -0.67
C TRP A 408 -23.55 -19.23 0.00
N SER A 409 -24.07 -18.27 -0.76
CA SER A 409 -24.53 -16.99 -0.25
C SER A 409 -26.05 -16.92 -0.10
N GLU A 410 -26.50 -16.04 0.78
CA GLU A 410 -27.92 -15.70 0.95
C GLU A 410 -28.49 -14.98 -0.27
N THR A 411 -27.64 -14.29 -1.05
CA THR A 411 -28.03 -13.57 -2.28
C THR A 411 -28.07 -14.48 -3.52
N TYR A 412 -28.04 -15.80 -3.37
CA TYR A 412 -27.91 -16.72 -4.49
C TYR A 412 -29.24 -16.91 -5.26
N ASN A 413 -29.23 -16.62 -6.56
CA ASN A 413 -30.40 -16.66 -7.45
C ASN A 413 -30.39 -17.88 -8.40
N GLY A 414 -30.04 -19.05 -7.86
CA GLY A 414 -30.22 -20.35 -8.52
C GLY A 414 -29.40 -20.54 -9.80
N ILE A 415 -30.05 -21.00 -10.87
CA ILE A 415 -29.38 -21.40 -12.13
C ILE A 415 -28.67 -20.21 -12.78
N SER A 416 -29.25 -19.01 -12.69
CA SER A 416 -28.68 -17.80 -13.28
C SER A 416 -27.28 -17.52 -12.72
N ASP A 417 -27.14 -17.55 -11.39
CA ASP A 417 -25.86 -17.38 -10.70
C ASP A 417 -24.88 -18.51 -10.96
N THR A 418 -25.34 -19.75 -11.04
CA THR A 418 -24.46 -20.87 -11.42
C THR A 418 -23.84 -20.62 -12.79
N LEU A 419 -24.63 -20.15 -13.77
CA LEU A 419 -24.13 -19.84 -15.11
C LEU A 419 -23.13 -18.69 -15.08
N ILE A 420 -23.41 -17.62 -14.33
CA ILE A 420 -22.48 -16.49 -14.18
C ILE A 420 -21.17 -16.92 -13.54
N SER A 421 -21.23 -17.73 -12.48
CA SER A 421 -20.03 -18.28 -11.84
C SER A 421 -19.17 -19.04 -12.85
N ILE A 422 -19.76 -19.84 -13.73
CA ILE A 422 -19.02 -20.57 -14.77
C ILE A 422 -18.44 -19.60 -15.81
N LEU A 423 -19.21 -18.61 -16.26
CA LEU A 423 -18.80 -17.67 -17.32
C LEU A 423 -17.63 -16.77 -16.93
N TRP A 424 -17.47 -16.47 -15.64
CA TRP A 424 -16.34 -15.68 -15.11
C TRP A 424 -14.96 -16.30 -15.38
N ILE A 425 -14.88 -17.60 -15.71
CA ILE A 425 -13.63 -18.21 -16.18
C ILE A 425 -13.08 -17.51 -17.43
N LEU A 426 -13.97 -17.01 -18.30
CA LEU A 426 -13.59 -16.47 -19.60
C LEU A 426 -12.83 -15.15 -19.46
N PRO A 427 -13.31 -14.12 -18.72
CA PRO A 427 -12.51 -12.95 -18.39
C PRO A 427 -11.15 -13.28 -17.79
N ILE A 428 -11.06 -14.24 -16.86
CA ILE A 428 -9.80 -14.63 -16.21
C ILE A 428 -8.81 -15.20 -17.23
N VAL A 429 -9.29 -16.06 -18.15
CA VAL A 429 -8.49 -16.59 -19.27
C VAL A 429 -7.96 -15.47 -20.16
N PHE A 430 -8.79 -14.47 -20.50
CA PHE A 430 -8.37 -13.35 -21.32
C PHE A 430 -7.40 -12.40 -20.61
N ILE A 431 -7.52 -12.22 -19.29
CA ILE A 431 -6.52 -11.50 -18.48
C ILE A 431 -5.18 -12.22 -18.54
N ALA A 432 -5.17 -13.54 -18.33
CA ALA A 432 -3.95 -14.35 -18.40
C ALA A 432 -3.31 -14.30 -19.80
N LEU A 433 -4.10 -14.48 -20.87
CA LEU A 433 -3.61 -14.42 -22.25
C LEU A 433 -3.07 -13.03 -22.62
N SER A 434 -3.74 -11.96 -22.18
CA SER A 434 -3.28 -10.59 -22.41
C SER A 434 -1.92 -10.33 -21.77
N LEU A 435 -1.71 -10.85 -20.55
CA LEU A 435 -0.43 -10.79 -19.88
C LEU A 435 0.64 -11.62 -20.60
N PHE A 436 0.38 -12.90 -20.85
CA PHE A 436 1.39 -13.78 -21.45
C PHE A 436 1.75 -13.35 -22.87
N PHE A 437 0.82 -12.74 -23.61
CA PHE A 437 1.12 -12.11 -24.89
C PHE A 437 2.18 -11.01 -24.77
N SER A 438 2.24 -10.28 -23.65
CA SER A 438 3.27 -9.25 -23.40
C SER A 438 4.69 -9.80 -23.19
N PHE A 439 4.80 -11.07 -22.80
CA PHE A 439 6.06 -11.81 -22.69
C PHE A 439 6.40 -12.58 -23.96
N TYR A 440 5.38 -13.05 -24.69
CA TYR A 440 5.55 -13.81 -25.93
C TYR A 440 5.85 -12.91 -27.14
N SER A 441 5.21 -11.74 -27.22
CA SER A 441 5.36 -10.83 -28.36
C SER A 441 6.78 -10.26 -28.42
N LYS A 442 7.39 -10.31 -29.62
CA LYS A 442 8.63 -9.61 -29.93
C LYS A 442 8.41 -8.11 -30.19
N GLU A 443 7.16 -7.68 -30.35
CA GLU A 443 6.81 -6.29 -30.59
C GLU A 443 6.74 -5.51 -29.28
N GLU A 444 7.29 -4.29 -29.26
CA GLU A 444 7.19 -3.40 -28.09
C GLU A 444 5.78 -2.79 -27.93
N ILE A 445 5.01 -2.73 -29.02
CA ILE A 445 3.68 -2.12 -29.06
C ILE A 445 2.63 -3.20 -29.31
N PHE A 446 1.53 -3.13 -28.56
CA PHE A 446 0.40 -4.04 -28.72
C PHE A 446 -0.26 -3.90 -30.11
N LYS A 447 -0.34 -5.01 -30.85
CA LYS A 447 -1.10 -5.11 -32.12
C LYS A 447 -2.20 -6.15 -32.04
N MET A 448 -3.42 -5.75 -32.42
CA MET A 448 -4.61 -6.60 -32.33
C MET A 448 -4.56 -7.86 -33.21
N PRO A 449 -4.11 -7.83 -34.48
CA PRO A 449 -4.06 -9.05 -35.30
C PRO A 449 -3.13 -10.12 -34.73
N SER A 450 -1.95 -9.70 -34.24
CA SER A 450 -0.99 -10.58 -33.56
C SER A 450 -1.59 -11.19 -32.30
N PHE A 451 -2.33 -10.39 -31.52
CA PHE A 451 -3.02 -10.86 -30.31
C PHE A 451 -4.10 -11.90 -30.63
N VAL A 452 -4.95 -11.66 -31.63
CA VAL A 452 -6.00 -12.61 -32.04
C VAL A 452 -5.40 -13.93 -32.53
N SER A 453 -4.32 -13.89 -33.31
CA SER A 453 -3.60 -15.08 -33.76
C SER A 453 -2.97 -15.86 -32.60
N TYR A 454 -2.46 -15.16 -31.59
CA TYR A 454 -1.91 -15.76 -30.37
C TYR A 454 -3.02 -16.42 -29.52
N VAL A 455 -4.13 -15.72 -29.30
CA VAL A 455 -5.27 -16.21 -28.53
C VAL A 455 -5.88 -17.44 -29.18
N SER A 456 -6.13 -17.44 -30.49
CA SER A 456 -6.78 -18.57 -31.18
C SER A 456 -6.01 -19.88 -31.04
N LYS A 457 -4.67 -19.82 -30.95
CA LYS A 457 -3.80 -21.00 -30.78
C LYS A 457 -3.71 -21.50 -29.34
N ARG A 458 -4.03 -20.66 -28.35
CA ARG A 458 -3.74 -20.92 -26.93
C ARG A 458 -4.95 -20.88 -26.01
N PHE A 459 -6.10 -20.39 -26.49
CA PHE A 459 -7.31 -20.22 -25.70
C PHE A 459 -7.71 -21.52 -24.99
N LEU A 460 -7.82 -22.64 -25.72
CA LEU A 460 -8.22 -23.92 -25.13
C LEU A 460 -7.20 -24.43 -24.09
N LYS A 461 -5.90 -24.28 -24.36
CA LYS A 461 -4.84 -24.66 -23.41
C LYS A 461 -4.93 -23.82 -22.13
N MET A 462 -5.16 -22.52 -22.26
CA MET A 462 -5.29 -21.61 -21.13
C MET A 462 -6.56 -21.91 -20.32
N LEU A 463 -7.69 -22.15 -20.99
CA LEU A 463 -8.94 -22.53 -20.35
C LEU A 463 -8.76 -23.79 -19.50
N LEU A 464 -8.15 -24.84 -20.07
CA LEU A 464 -7.85 -26.08 -19.34
C LEU A 464 -6.86 -25.89 -18.19
N ALA A 465 -5.93 -24.93 -18.29
CA ALA A 465 -4.99 -24.62 -17.22
C ALA A 465 -5.64 -23.84 -16.06
N VAL A 466 -6.58 -22.93 -16.35
CA VAL A 466 -7.33 -22.15 -15.35
C VAL A 466 -8.39 -23.01 -14.66
N LEU A 467 -9.03 -23.93 -15.39
CA LEU A 467 -10.20 -24.68 -14.94
C LEU A 467 -10.04 -25.36 -13.57
N PRO A 468 -8.95 -26.09 -13.23
CA PRO A 468 -8.83 -26.74 -11.92
C PRO A 468 -8.77 -25.76 -10.76
N LEU A 469 -8.04 -24.65 -10.92
CA LEU A 469 -7.96 -23.60 -9.90
C LEU A 469 -9.30 -22.92 -9.72
N TYR A 470 -9.96 -22.60 -10.84
CA TYR A 470 -11.23 -21.89 -10.85
C TYR A 470 -12.39 -22.74 -10.30
N PHE A 471 -12.43 -24.02 -10.68
CA PHE A 471 -13.42 -24.97 -10.18
C PHE A 471 -13.36 -25.11 -8.66
N LEU A 472 -12.16 -25.21 -8.09
CA LEU A 472 -11.97 -25.26 -6.64
C LEU A 472 -12.54 -24.00 -5.94
N MET A 473 -12.41 -22.83 -6.58
CA MET A 473 -12.86 -21.55 -6.00
C MET A 473 -14.39 -21.38 -5.99
N ILE A 474 -15.11 -21.91 -7.00
CA ILE A 474 -16.57 -21.72 -7.09
C ILE A 474 -17.34 -22.76 -6.29
N VAL A 475 -16.93 -24.04 -6.40
CA VAL A 475 -17.75 -25.14 -5.87
C VAL A 475 -17.68 -25.22 -4.36
N LEU A 476 -16.55 -24.79 -3.77
CA LEU A 476 -16.28 -24.99 -2.36
C LEU A 476 -16.63 -23.75 -1.54
N PRO A 477 -17.20 -23.93 -0.33
CA PRO A 477 -17.46 -22.83 0.58
C PRO A 477 -16.15 -22.26 1.12
N PHE A 478 -16.16 -20.98 1.52
CA PHE A 478 -14.95 -20.23 1.88
C PHE A 478 -14.10 -20.89 2.98
N TYR A 479 -14.72 -21.56 3.95
CA TYR A 479 -14.01 -22.24 5.03
C TYR A 479 -13.25 -23.50 4.56
N ILE A 480 -13.65 -24.09 3.43
CA ILE A 480 -12.92 -25.19 2.77
C ILE A 480 -11.87 -24.63 1.80
N LEU A 481 -12.05 -23.43 1.25
CA LEU A 481 -11.04 -22.80 0.38
C LEU A 481 -9.70 -22.60 1.09
N ILE A 482 -9.72 -22.32 2.40
CA ILE A 482 -8.50 -22.12 3.21
C ILE A 482 -7.58 -23.35 3.16
N PRO A 483 -8.01 -24.57 3.55
CA PRO A 483 -7.17 -25.75 3.41
C PRO A 483 -6.92 -26.15 1.95
N MET A 484 -7.80 -25.79 1.00
CA MET A 484 -7.58 -26.10 -0.41
C MET A 484 -6.49 -25.26 -1.08
N ILE A 485 -6.04 -24.18 -0.44
CA ILE A 485 -4.90 -23.39 -0.92
C ILE A 485 -3.62 -24.24 -1.09
N PHE A 486 -3.50 -25.33 -0.32
CA PHE A 486 -2.39 -26.28 -0.43
C PHE A 486 -2.41 -27.10 -1.73
N LEU A 487 -3.54 -27.15 -2.44
CA LEU A 487 -3.64 -27.80 -3.75
C LEU A 487 -3.26 -26.88 -4.91
N PHE A 488 -3.41 -25.56 -4.75
CA PHE A 488 -3.17 -24.57 -5.82
C PHE A 488 -1.77 -24.68 -6.45
N PRO A 489 -0.68 -24.86 -5.66
CA PRO A 489 0.67 -25.02 -6.20
C PRO A 489 0.82 -26.09 -7.29
N PHE A 490 0.01 -27.15 -7.28
CA PHE A 490 0.10 -28.23 -8.28
C PHE A 490 -0.40 -27.83 -9.68
N PHE A 491 -1.28 -26.82 -9.75
CA PHE A 491 -1.92 -26.41 -11.00
C PHE A 491 -1.41 -25.05 -11.51
N ILE A 492 -0.90 -24.20 -10.63
CA ILE A 492 -0.61 -22.80 -10.94
C ILE A 492 0.49 -22.60 -11.99
N LEU A 493 1.47 -23.51 -12.06
CA LEU A 493 2.51 -23.49 -13.10
C LEU A 493 2.00 -23.94 -14.48
N GLY A 494 0.78 -24.48 -14.56
CA GLY A 494 0.12 -24.77 -15.84
C GLY A 494 -0.25 -23.52 -16.61
N LEU A 495 -0.50 -22.40 -15.93
CA LEU A 495 -0.84 -21.11 -16.55
C LEU A 495 0.30 -20.59 -17.45
N PRO A 496 1.53 -20.36 -16.95
CA PRO A 496 2.64 -19.90 -17.80
C PRO A 496 3.02 -20.93 -18.88
N SER A 497 2.93 -22.24 -18.61
CA SER A 497 3.17 -23.26 -19.65
C SER A 497 2.17 -23.15 -20.81
N ALA A 498 0.87 -23.01 -20.51
CA ALA A 498 -0.16 -22.85 -21.53
C ALA A 498 -0.03 -21.53 -22.32
N GLY A 499 0.41 -20.46 -21.66
CA GLY A 499 0.60 -19.14 -22.28
C GLY A 499 1.86 -19.05 -23.14
N LEU A 500 2.98 -19.61 -22.68
CA LEU A 500 4.30 -19.27 -23.25
C LEU A 500 4.93 -20.40 -24.07
N GLU A 501 4.59 -21.67 -23.80
CA GLU A 501 5.24 -22.81 -24.47
C GLU A 501 4.48 -23.28 -25.70
N GLU A 502 5.17 -23.59 -26.79
CA GLU A 502 4.52 -24.19 -27.98
C GLU A 502 4.02 -25.61 -27.69
N LYS A 503 4.86 -26.42 -27.03
CA LYS A 503 4.58 -27.79 -26.62
C LYS A 503 4.62 -27.87 -25.10
N SER A 504 3.47 -28.17 -24.50
CA SER A 504 3.28 -28.31 -23.05
C SER A 504 2.76 -29.71 -22.75
N SER A 505 3.42 -30.47 -21.88
CA SER A 505 2.93 -31.76 -21.41
C SER A 505 2.42 -31.63 -19.97
N ILE A 506 1.16 -32.02 -19.73
CA ILE A 506 0.54 -31.97 -18.38
C ILE A 506 1.41 -32.69 -17.36
N LYS A 507 1.98 -33.85 -17.73
CA LYS A 507 2.86 -34.63 -16.86
C LYS A 507 4.14 -33.86 -16.49
N SER A 508 4.73 -33.15 -17.46
CA SER A 508 5.93 -32.34 -17.21
C SER A 508 5.64 -31.15 -16.30
N VAL A 509 4.52 -30.46 -16.54
CA VAL A 509 4.08 -29.32 -15.73
C VAL A 509 3.79 -29.75 -14.31
N PHE A 510 3.06 -30.85 -14.12
CA PHE A 510 2.75 -31.38 -12.79
C PHE A 510 4.02 -31.77 -12.02
N LYS A 511 5.02 -32.35 -12.71
CA LYS A 511 6.33 -32.65 -12.11
C LYS A 511 7.04 -31.37 -11.63
N LEU A 512 7.10 -30.34 -12.47
CA LEU A 512 7.69 -29.04 -12.10
C LEU A 512 6.94 -28.40 -10.92
N ALA A 513 5.61 -28.42 -10.96
CA ALA A 513 4.74 -27.88 -9.93
C ALA A 513 4.94 -28.59 -8.58
N SER A 514 5.05 -29.92 -8.59
CA SER A 514 5.34 -30.72 -7.39
C SER A 514 6.72 -30.39 -6.80
N GLN A 515 7.76 -30.27 -7.64
CA GLN A 515 9.10 -29.89 -7.17
C GLN A 515 9.15 -28.48 -6.57
N LYS A 516 8.36 -27.53 -7.11
CA LYS A 516 8.29 -26.14 -6.64
C LYS A 516 7.11 -25.86 -5.71
N TRP A 517 6.47 -26.89 -5.16
CA TRP A 517 5.25 -26.75 -4.37
C TRP A 517 5.40 -25.73 -3.23
N SER A 518 6.48 -25.82 -2.46
CA SER A 518 6.74 -24.92 -1.32
C SER A 518 6.99 -23.47 -1.75
N ALA A 519 7.77 -23.27 -2.82
CA ALA A 519 8.03 -21.94 -3.36
C ALA A 519 6.75 -21.29 -3.90
N SER A 520 5.94 -22.06 -4.65
CA SER A 520 4.62 -21.63 -5.14
C SER A 520 3.70 -21.22 -3.98
N LEU A 521 3.65 -22.02 -2.91
CA LEU A 521 2.82 -21.72 -1.76
C LEU A 521 3.28 -20.46 -1.02
N ILE A 522 4.59 -20.29 -0.80
CA ILE A 522 5.15 -19.09 -0.16
C ILE A 522 4.83 -17.85 -0.98
N ILE A 523 5.04 -17.90 -2.30
CA ILE A 523 4.73 -16.77 -3.20
C ILE A 523 3.24 -16.45 -3.17
N LEU A 524 2.37 -17.47 -3.21
CA LEU A 524 0.92 -17.31 -3.11
C LEU A 524 0.52 -16.63 -1.80
N ILE A 525 1.01 -17.11 -0.65
CA ILE A 525 0.70 -16.55 0.67
C ILE A 525 1.20 -15.11 0.77
N VAL A 526 2.45 -14.83 0.37
CA VAL A 526 3.02 -13.49 0.47
C VAL A 526 2.26 -12.49 -0.42
N LEU A 527 1.93 -12.87 -1.65
CA LEU A 527 1.14 -12.00 -2.55
C LEU A 527 -0.29 -11.82 -2.06
N SER A 528 -0.93 -12.87 -1.53
CA SER A 528 -2.27 -12.78 -0.94
C SER A 528 -2.29 -11.90 0.31
N LEU A 529 -1.31 -12.02 1.20
CA LEU A 529 -1.17 -11.14 2.37
C LEU A 529 -0.91 -9.69 1.94
N THR A 530 -0.01 -9.48 0.99
CA THR A 530 0.27 -8.14 0.45
C THR A 530 -1.00 -7.52 -0.14
N THR A 531 -1.75 -8.30 -0.91
CA THR A 531 -3.04 -7.89 -1.47
C THR A 531 -4.05 -7.57 -0.38
N PHE A 532 -4.15 -8.44 0.63
CA PHE A 532 -5.06 -8.27 1.76
C PHE A 532 -4.80 -6.96 2.51
N PHE A 533 -3.53 -6.66 2.84
CA PHE A 533 -3.16 -5.41 3.51
C PHE A 533 -3.34 -4.19 2.62
N PHE A 534 -3.09 -4.31 1.31
CA PHE A 534 -3.31 -3.23 0.36
C PHE A 534 -4.80 -2.95 0.11
N ALA A 535 -5.66 -3.96 0.27
CA ALA A 535 -7.11 -3.83 0.17
C ALA A 535 -7.71 -3.13 1.39
N GLN A 536 -7.16 -3.30 2.60
CA GLN A 536 -7.77 -2.80 3.85
C GLN A 536 -8.20 -1.31 3.82
N PRO A 537 -7.40 -0.37 3.27
CA PRO A 537 -7.83 1.03 3.21
C PRO A 537 -9.08 1.24 2.34
N PHE A 538 -9.31 0.39 1.33
CA PHE A 538 -10.38 0.50 0.35
C PHE A 538 -11.54 -0.48 0.57
N ALA A 539 -11.31 -1.55 1.33
CA ALA A 539 -12.26 -2.62 1.61
C ALA A 539 -11.85 -3.26 2.95
N PHE A 540 -12.51 -2.90 4.06
CA PHE A 540 -12.21 -3.48 5.38
C PHE A 540 -12.71 -4.93 5.46
N VAL A 541 -11.86 -5.89 5.07
CA VAL A 541 -12.22 -7.32 5.04
C VAL A 541 -12.46 -7.92 6.44
N ILE A 542 -11.81 -7.39 7.50
CA ILE A 542 -11.85 -7.95 8.87
C ILE A 542 -12.68 -7.10 9.85
N SER A 543 -13.03 -5.85 9.51
CA SER A 543 -13.66 -4.91 10.46
C SER A 543 -15.02 -4.45 9.96
N GLY A 544 -16.03 -4.39 10.82
CA GLY A 544 -17.32 -3.76 10.53
C GLY A 544 -17.29 -2.23 10.64
N MET A 545 -16.13 -1.60 10.45
CA MET A 545 -15.95 -0.14 10.50
C MET A 545 -15.76 0.41 9.08
N GLY A 546 -16.28 1.61 8.81
CA GLY A 546 -16.23 2.22 7.47
C GLY A 546 -14.80 2.38 6.89
N ASP A 547 -14.57 1.94 5.65
CA ASP A 547 -13.33 2.11 4.86
C ASP A 547 -13.38 3.35 3.91
N LEU A 548 -12.33 3.57 3.10
CA LEU A 548 -12.33 4.68 2.11
C LEU A 548 -13.47 4.56 1.10
N LEU A 549 -13.86 3.34 0.73
CA LEU A 549 -14.93 3.12 -0.23
C LEU A 549 -16.29 3.42 0.40
N ASP A 550 -16.52 3.00 1.65
CA ASP A 550 -17.70 3.36 2.43
C ASP A 550 -17.86 4.88 2.51
N TRP A 551 -16.80 5.59 2.90
CA TRP A 551 -16.81 7.06 2.95
C TRP A 551 -17.10 7.71 1.59
N PHE A 552 -16.53 7.15 0.52
CA PHE A 552 -16.77 7.66 -0.82
C PHE A 552 -18.22 7.41 -1.26
N THR A 553 -18.78 6.24 -0.95
CA THR A 553 -20.16 5.91 -1.28
C THR A 553 -21.17 6.67 -0.43
N ASP A 554 -20.90 6.88 0.85
CA ASP A 554 -21.73 7.67 1.76
C ASP A 554 -21.77 9.13 1.31
N PHE A 555 -20.67 9.66 0.78
CA PHE A 555 -20.64 10.98 0.17
C PHE A 555 -21.49 11.07 -1.11
N LEU A 556 -21.48 10.02 -1.94
CA LEU A 556 -22.26 9.99 -3.17
C LEU A 556 -23.74 9.70 -2.93
N LEU A 557 -24.10 9.07 -1.81
CA LEU A 557 -25.47 8.64 -1.54
C LEU A 557 -26.48 9.81 -1.57
N PRO A 558 -26.25 10.97 -0.91
CA PRO A 558 -27.13 12.13 -1.05
C PRO A 558 -27.22 12.67 -2.48
N ILE A 559 -26.12 12.62 -3.24
CA ILE A 559 -26.09 13.08 -4.63
C ILE A 559 -26.97 12.19 -5.50
N PHE A 560 -26.90 10.87 -5.32
CA PHE A 560 -27.77 9.94 -6.02
C PHE A 560 -29.22 10.03 -5.57
N ALA A 561 -29.48 10.37 -4.31
CA ALA A 561 -30.85 10.50 -3.79
C ALA A 561 -31.62 11.63 -4.48
N GLU A 562 -30.92 12.65 -4.99
CA GLU A 562 -31.53 13.74 -5.75
C GLU A 562 -31.86 13.34 -7.20
N ILE A 563 -31.15 12.35 -7.75
CA ILE A 563 -31.21 12.01 -9.19
C ILE A 563 -31.93 10.68 -9.43
N SER A 564 -32.08 9.83 -8.41
CA SER A 564 -32.61 8.48 -8.51
C SER A 564 -33.50 8.11 -7.33
N SER A 565 -34.56 7.35 -7.60
CA SER A 565 -35.44 6.77 -6.57
C SER A 565 -34.73 5.74 -5.68
N ASP A 566 -33.72 5.04 -6.22
CA ASP A 566 -32.99 3.98 -5.53
C ASP A 566 -31.48 4.31 -5.43
N PRO A 567 -31.08 5.31 -4.62
CA PRO A 567 -29.70 5.78 -4.58
C PRO A 567 -28.70 4.73 -4.09
N ILE A 568 -29.16 3.79 -3.26
CA ILE A 568 -28.35 2.68 -2.73
C ILE A 568 -27.86 1.76 -3.86
N VAL A 569 -28.68 1.56 -4.90
CA VAL A 569 -28.31 0.73 -6.06
C VAL A 569 -27.07 1.29 -6.74
N TRP A 570 -27.02 2.59 -6.97
CA TRP A 570 -25.88 3.24 -7.64
C TRP A 570 -24.61 3.21 -6.79
N VAL A 571 -24.75 3.41 -5.48
CA VAL A 571 -23.65 3.22 -4.52
C VAL A 571 -23.10 1.79 -4.60
N ASN A 572 -23.97 0.78 -4.56
CA ASN A 572 -23.55 -0.62 -4.64
C ASN A 572 -22.90 -0.97 -5.99
N VAL A 573 -23.40 -0.41 -7.10
CA VAL A 573 -22.76 -0.53 -8.42
C VAL A 573 -21.35 0.05 -8.41
N ILE A 574 -21.12 1.21 -7.78
CA ILE A 574 -19.78 1.79 -7.64
C ILE A 574 -18.86 0.86 -6.84
N ARG A 575 -19.35 0.28 -5.73
CA ARG A 575 -18.57 -0.70 -4.94
C ARG A 575 -18.15 -1.88 -5.81
N GLN A 576 -19.09 -2.44 -6.56
CA GLN A 576 -18.83 -3.55 -7.48
C GLN A 576 -17.78 -3.20 -8.54
N ILE A 577 -17.86 -2.01 -9.14
CA ILE A 577 -16.86 -1.54 -10.11
C ILE A 577 -15.47 -1.45 -9.47
N VAL A 578 -15.36 -0.93 -8.25
CA VAL A 578 -14.09 -0.81 -7.53
C VAL A 578 -13.50 -2.19 -7.22
N TYR A 579 -14.32 -3.14 -6.74
CA TYR A 579 -13.88 -4.51 -6.47
C TYR A 579 -13.39 -5.23 -7.73
N VAL A 580 -14.12 -5.08 -8.84
CA VAL A 580 -13.72 -5.63 -10.13
C VAL A 580 -12.43 -5.02 -10.65
N LEU A 581 -12.29 -3.69 -10.57
CA LEU A 581 -11.07 -3.00 -10.97
C LEU A 581 -9.87 -3.49 -10.17
N PHE A 582 -10.03 -3.64 -8.85
CA PHE A 582 -9.01 -4.17 -7.95
C PHE A 582 -8.57 -5.58 -8.38
N MET A 583 -9.52 -6.47 -8.67
CA MET A 583 -9.26 -7.83 -9.13
C MET A 583 -8.49 -7.87 -10.46
N ILE A 584 -8.93 -7.09 -11.46
CA ILE A 584 -8.30 -7.05 -12.79
C ILE A 584 -6.87 -6.50 -12.70
N LEU A 585 -6.61 -5.55 -11.81
CA LEU A 585 -5.28 -4.99 -11.59
C LEU A 585 -4.35 -5.98 -10.87
N LEU A 586 -4.86 -6.84 -9.99
CA LEU A 586 -4.03 -7.72 -9.17
C LEU A 586 -3.70 -9.06 -9.81
N LEU A 587 -4.65 -9.70 -10.50
CA LEU A 587 -4.44 -11.01 -11.13
C LEU A 587 -3.16 -11.08 -11.99
N PRO A 588 -2.83 -10.08 -12.82
CA PRO A 588 -1.60 -10.09 -13.59
C PRO A 588 -0.33 -10.17 -12.74
N LEU A 589 -0.32 -9.59 -11.53
CA LEU A 589 0.84 -9.65 -10.63
C LEU A 589 1.12 -11.09 -10.18
N PHE A 590 0.07 -11.85 -9.83
CA PHE A 590 0.21 -13.27 -9.50
C PHE A 590 0.73 -14.06 -10.70
N PHE A 591 0.16 -13.86 -11.88
CA PHE A 591 0.60 -14.54 -13.10
C PHE A 591 2.07 -14.25 -13.47
N ILE A 592 2.56 -13.02 -13.27
CA ILE A 592 3.99 -12.70 -13.46
C ILE A 592 4.85 -13.48 -12.46
N ALA A 593 4.49 -13.50 -11.18
CA ALA A 593 5.26 -14.20 -10.16
C ALA A 593 5.37 -15.71 -10.47
N PHE A 594 4.27 -16.33 -10.89
CA PHE A 594 4.28 -17.74 -11.29
C PHE A 594 4.98 -17.98 -12.62
N THR A 595 5.03 -16.99 -13.52
CA THR A 595 5.87 -17.06 -14.74
C THR A 595 7.35 -17.12 -14.40
N LEU A 596 7.81 -16.25 -13.50
CA LEU A 596 9.20 -16.25 -13.05
C LEU A 596 9.56 -17.54 -12.33
N LEU A 597 8.65 -18.05 -11.48
CA LEU A 597 8.84 -19.33 -10.81
C LEU A 597 8.88 -20.50 -11.80
N PHE A 598 8.00 -20.51 -12.79
CA PHE A 598 7.96 -21.52 -13.85
C PHE A 598 9.29 -21.59 -14.62
N TYR A 599 9.78 -20.44 -15.06
CA TYR A 599 11.07 -20.35 -15.76
C TYR A 599 12.26 -20.72 -14.89
N SER A 600 12.26 -20.34 -13.61
CA SER A 600 13.29 -20.78 -12.66
C SER A 600 13.26 -22.30 -12.46
N ALA A 601 12.08 -22.92 -12.37
CA ALA A 601 11.93 -24.37 -12.25
C ALA A 601 12.43 -25.10 -13.50
N LYS A 602 12.17 -24.52 -14.68
CA LYS A 602 12.64 -25.06 -15.95
C LYS A 602 14.15 -24.96 -16.07
N GLU A 603 14.75 -23.85 -15.68
CA GLU A 603 16.20 -23.68 -15.70
C GLU A 603 16.91 -24.68 -14.78
N GLU A 604 16.37 -24.93 -13.59
CA GLU A 604 16.93 -25.94 -12.68
C GLU A 604 16.88 -27.37 -13.23
N ASN A 605 15.84 -27.73 -14.00
CA ASN A 605 15.67 -29.09 -14.51
C ASN A 605 16.32 -29.31 -15.88
N GLU A 606 16.28 -28.31 -16.77
CA GLU A 606 16.69 -28.43 -18.16
C GLU A 606 18.01 -27.71 -18.47
N ALA A 607 18.45 -26.81 -17.60
CA ALA A 607 19.66 -25.99 -17.73
C ALA A 607 19.75 -25.30 -19.10
N LEU A 608 18.66 -24.68 -19.56
CA LEU A 608 18.55 -24.11 -20.90
C LEU A 608 19.43 -22.87 -21.07
N GLY A 609 19.49 -22.03 -20.06
CA GLY A 609 20.38 -20.87 -19.98
C GLY A 609 21.83 -21.30 -20.01
N LEU A 610 22.20 -22.26 -19.15
CA LEU A 610 23.57 -22.82 -19.15
C LEU A 610 23.94 -23.43 -20.52
N LYS A 611 23.02 -24.15 -21.16
CA LYS A 611 23.24 -24.69 -22.53
C LYS A 611 23.41 -23.57 -23.57
N SER A 612 22.63 -22.50 -23.46
CA SER A 612 22.75 -21.34 -24.35
C SER A 612 24.07 -20.60 -24.14
N GLU A 613 24.48 -20.39 -22.88
CA GLU A 613 25.78 -19.81 -22.55
C GLU A 613 26.94 -20.71 -23.00
N PHE A 614 26.78 -22.03 -22.88
CA PHE A 614 27.77 -23.00 -23.36
C PHE A 614 27.96 -22.93 -24.88
N GLN A 615 26.90 -22.65 -25.67
CA GLN A 615 27.05 -22.41 -27.11
C GLN A 615 27.85 -21.13 -27.43
N LYS A 616 27.88 -20.17 -26.51
CA LYS A 616 28.71 -18.97 -26.57
C LYS A 616 30.11 -19.19 -25.97
N PHE A 617 30.35 -20.30 -25.27
CA PHE A 617 31.62 -20.63 -24.63
C PHE A 617 32.72 -20.85 -25.68
N GLY A 618 33.84 -20.14 -25.53
CA GLY A 618 34.96 -20.17 -26.48
C GLY A 618 34.84 -19.23 -27.69
N LYS A 619 33.68 -18.58 -27.91
CA LYS A 619 33.52 -17.49 -28.91
C LYS A 619 33.80 -16.09 -28.34
N ARG A 620 33.99 -15.98 -27.03
CA ARG A 620 34.38 -14.75 -26.33
C ARG A 620 35.86 -14.46 -26.59
N SER A 621 36.16 -13.32 -27.20
CA SER A 621 37.53 -12.86 -27.40
C SER A 621 38.19 -12.64 -26.04
N ARG A 622 39.35 -13.25 -25.80
CA ARG A 622 40.15 -13.03 -24.57
C ARG A 622 40.71 -11.61 -24.44
N ILE A 623 40.58 -10.78 -25.47
CA ILE A 623 41.35 -9.52 -25.60
C ILE A 623 40.43 -8.31 -25.76
N LYS A 624 39.17 -8.49 -26.19
CA LYS A 624 38.19 -7.42 -26.34
C LYS A 624 36.80 -7.93 -26.00
N GLU A 625 36.36 -7.66 -24.77
CA GLU A 625 34.95 -7.75 -24.42
C GLU A 625 34.29 -6.43 -24.84
N THR A 626 33.23 -6.52 -25.65
CA THR A 626 32.35 -5.39 -25.98
C THR A 626 30.97 -5.64 -25.42
N ILE A 627 30.16 -4.59 -25.28
CA ILE A 627 28.78 -4.68 -24.76
C ILE A 627 27.93 -5.68 -25.57
N VAL A 628 28.29 -5.92 -26.84
CA VAL A 628 27.64 -6.89 -27.75
C VAL A 628 27.88 -8.35 -27.33
N ASP A 629 28.89 -8.63 -26.51
CA ASP A 629 29.16 -9.96 -25.97
C ASP A 629 28.23 -10.33 -24.79
N PHE A 630 27.49 -9.33 -24.26
CA PHE A 630 26.59 -9.43 -23.12
C PHE A 630 25.09 -9.23 -23.47
N GLU A 631 24.77 -8.90 -24.73
CA GLU A 631 23.40 -8.94 -25.28
C GLU A 631 23.13 -10.24 -26.06
#